data_AF-A0A9D4V7Y8-F1
#
_entry.id   AF-A0A9D4V7Y8-F1
#
_cell.length_a   1.000
_cell.length_b   1.000
_cell.length_c   1.000
_cell.angle_alpha   90.00
_cell.angle_beta   90.00
_cell.angle_gamma   90.00
#
_symmetry.space_group_name_H-M   'P 1'
#
loop_
_entity.id
_entity.type
_entity.pdbx_description
1 polymer ?
#
loop_
_entity_poly.entity_id
_entity_poly.type
_entity_poly.pdbx_seq_one_letter_code
_entity_poly.pdbx_strand_id
1 'polypeptide(L)'
;HISGKAAVGLFEVRDNLFYAHGKIYIPNDPELKKDLMWEAHDCKLAGHGGQKRSYDKLHQHYMWPKMKDDVIDYVRTCPTCQLVKAQRVKPAGLLHPMPTPSRPW
;
A
#
# COMPACT_ATOMS: atom_id res chain seq x y z
N HIS A 1 -25.56 33.92 13.78
CA HIS A 1 -26.30 33.13 12.78
C HIS A 1 -25.60 33.27 11.44
N ILE A 2 -24.69 32.34 11.09
CA ILE A 2 -24.00 32.36 9.80
C ILE A 2 -24.58 31.21 8.99
N SER A 3 -25.33 31.59 7.95
CA SER A 3 -25.87 30.70 6.93
C SER A 3 -24.71 30.26 6.02
N GLY A 4 -24.46 28.96 5.94
CA GLY A 4 -23.43 28.36 5.09
C GLY A 4 -24.04 27.23 4.28
N LYS A 5 -24.17 27.45 2.97
CA LYS A 5 -24.72 26.52 1.98
C LYS A 5 -24.16 25.11 2.16
N ALA A 6 -25.03 24.15 2.42
CA ALA A 6 -24.69 22.74 2.42
C ALA A 6 -24.19 22.34 1.02
N ALA A 7 -22.93 21.91 0.94
CA ALA A 7 -22.42 21.22 -0.23
C ALA A 7 -23.29 19.98 -0.46
N VAL A 8 -23.76 19.81 -1.69
CA VAL A 8 -24.57 18.67 -2.13
C VAL A 8 -23.82 17.37 -1.82
N GLY A 9 -24.26 16.65 -0.79
CA GLY A 9 -24.23 15.19 -0.65
C GLY A 9 -22.93 14.39 -0.77
N LEU A 10 -21.74 14.99 -0.76
CA LEU A 10 -20.48 14.24 -0.98
C LEU A 10 -19.89 13.60 0.29
N PHE A 11 -20.20 14.16 1.46
CA PHE A 11 -19.61 13.72 2.72
C PHE A 11 -20.66 13.65 3.83
N GLU A 12 -20.55 12.63 4.67
CA GLU A 12 -21.28 12.50 5.92
C GLU A 12 -20.35 12.87 7.08
N VAL A 13 -20.84 13.61 8.07
CA VAL A 13 -20.06 13.94 9.27
C VAL A 13 -20.56 13.09 10.44
N ARG A 14 -19.66 12.34 11.08
CA ARG A 14 -19.94 11.53 12.28
C ARG A 14 -18.77 11.66 13.25
N ASP A 15 -19.05 11.91 14.52
CA ASP A 15 -18.01 12.05 15.56
C ASP A 15 -16.86 13.00 15.17
N ASN A 16 -17.21 14.11 14.53
CA ASN A 16 -16.27 15.12 14.02
C ASN A 16 -15.30 14.63 12.91
N LEU A 17 -15.61 13.50 12.27
CA LEU A 17 -14.89 12.96 11.12
C LEU A 17 -15.77 13.05 9.86
N PHE A 18 -15.12 13.32 8.73
CA PHE A 18 -15.76 13.26 7.41
C PHE A 18 -15.72 11.83 6.88
N TYR A 19 -16.83 11.37 6.32
CA TYR A 19 -16.96 10.07 5.68
C TYR A 19 -17.40 10.25 4.23
N ALA A 20 -16.81 9.49 3.32
CA ALA A 20 -17.29 9.34 1.95
C ALA A 20 -17.36 7.85 1.62
N HIS A 21 -18.49 7.41 1.06
CA HIS A 21 -18.76 6.00 0.76
C HIS A 21 -18.47 5.05 1.94
N GLY A 22 -18.82 5.46 3.17
CA GLY A 22 -18.61 4.68 4.39
C GLY A 22 -17.17 4.62 4.91
N LYS A 23 -16.24 5.39 4.33
CA LYS A 23 -14.82 5.45 4.73
C LYS A 23 -14.46 6.83 5.24
N ILE A 24 -13.55 6.89 6.22
CA ILE A 24 -13.03 8.15 6.75
C ILE A 24 -12.27 8.88 5.66
N TYR A 25 -12.70 10.10 5.36
CA TYR A 25 -12.03 10.97 4.42
C TYR A 25 -10.83 11.62 5.10
N ILE A 26 -9.65 11.38 4.54
CA ILE A 26 -8.40 11.98 5.02
C ILE A 26 -8.16 13.29 4.27
N PRO A 27 -8.00 14.43 4.98
CA PRO A 27 -7.69 15.71 4.35
C PRO A 27 -6.33 15.65 3.64
N ASN A 28 -6.00 16.69 2.87
CA ASN A 28 -4.69 16.77 2.23
C ASN A 28 -3.59 17.16 3.23
N ASP A 29 -3.35 16.25 4.17
CA ASP A 29 -2.33 16.34 5.21
C ASP A 29 -1.23 15.28 4.91
N PRO A 30 -0.02 15.70 4.50
CA PRO A 30 1.06 14.78 4.18
C PRO A 30 1.55 13.95 5.38
N GLU A 31 1.54 14.49 6.59
CA GLU A 31 2.03 13.80 7.78
C GLU A 31 1.07 12.68 8.17
N LEU A 32 -0.22 13.00 8.24
CA LEU A 32 -1.27 12.02 8.53
C LEU A 32 -1.30 10.89 7.48
N LYS A 33 -1.20 11.22 6.20
CA LYS A 33 -1.11 10.22 5.13
C LYS A 33 0.12 9.33 5.29
N LYS A 34 1.27 9.92 5.64
CA LYS A 34 2.52 9.19 5.85
C LYS A 34 2.43 8.22 7.02
N ASP A 35 1.83 8.64 8.13
CA ASP A 35 1.64 7.79 9.32
C ASP A 35 0.74 6.60 9.02
N LEU A 36 -0.36 6.83 8.31
CA LEU A 36 -1.25 5.77 7.84
C LEU A 36 -0.51 4.79 6.90
N MET A 37 0.26 5.31 5.94
CA MET A 37 1.04 4.47 5.03
C MET A 37 2.11 3.65 5.78
N TRP A 38 2.78 4.25 6.77
CA TRP A 38 3.74 3.58 7.63
C TRP A 38 3.08 2.45 8.43
N GLU A 39 1.91 2.69 9.02
CA GLU A 39 1.16 1.66 9.74
C GLU A 39 0.75 0.51 8.82
N ALA A 40 0.32 0.83 7.59
CA ALA A 40 -0.12 -0.18 6.64
C ALA A 40 1.03 -1.00 6.02
N HIS A 41 2.24 -0.45 5.95
CA HIS A 41 3.38 -1.01 5.23
C HIS A 41 4.57 -1.41 6.13
N ASP A 42 5.07 -0.50 6.95
CA ASP A 42 6.35 -0.58 7.69
C ASP A 42 6.20 -1.13 9.09
N CYS A 43 5.00 -1.06 9.68
CA CYS A 43 4.82 -1.60 11.03
C CYS A 43 5.21 -3.08 11.05
N LYS A 44 5.82 -3.54 12.14
CA LYS A 44 6.34 -4.93 12.24
C LYS A 44 5.28 -5.98 11.92
N LEU A 45 4.01 -5.68 12.22
CA LEU A 45 2.86 -6.55 11.94
C LEU A 45 2.42 -6.51 10.46
N ALA A 46 2.72 -5.43 9.73
CA ALA A 46 2.38 -5.29 8.33
C ALA A 46 3.28 -6.10 7.40
N GLY A 47 4.54 -6.30 7.79
CA GLY A 47 5.48 -7.20 7.13
C GLY A 47 5.86 -6.78 5.71
N HIS A 48 5.84 -5.48 5.38
CA HIS A 48 6.21 -4.97 4.05
C HIS A 48 5.46 -5.65 2.89
N GLY A 49 4.16 -5.86 3.07
CA GLY A 49 3.30 -6.69 2.20
C GLY A 49 3.12 -6.25 0.74
N GLY A 50 3.82 -5.22 0.28
CA GLY A 50 3.75 -4.70 -1.08
C GLY A 50 2.55 -3.79 -1.35
N GLN A 51 2.53 -3.18 -2.54
CA GLN A 51 1.62 -2.09 -2.91
C GLN A 51 0.14 -2.45 -2.74
N LYS A 52 -0.28 -3.60 -3.31
CA LYS A 52 -1.69 -4.04 -3.27
C LYS A 52 -2.17 -4.25 -1.83
N ARG A 53 -1.40 -4.97 -1.02
CA ARG A 53 -1.79 -5.27 0.37
C ARG A 53 -1.83 -4.02 1.23
N SER A 54 -0.88 -3.09 1.05
CA SER A 54 -0.89 -1.80 1.75
C SER A 54 -2.11 -0.96 1.36
N TYR A 55 -2.42 -0.88 0.06
CA TYR A 55 -3.62 -0.17 -0.40
C TYR A 55 -4.91 -0.80 0.13
N ASP A 56 -5.07 -2.12 0.01
CA ASP A 56 -6.28 -2.82 0.44
C ASP A 56 -6.53 -2.64 1.95
N LYS A 57 -5.49 -2.65 2.79
CA LYS A 57 -5.60 -2.37 4.23
C LYS A 57 -6.10 -0.95 4.49
N LEU A 58 -5.49 0.05 3.87
CA LEU A 58 -5.89 1.44 4.08
C LEU A 58 -7.29 1.70 3.56
N HIS A 59 -7.61 1.17 2.38
CA HIS A 59 -8.88 1.40 1.70
C HIS A 59 -10.07 0.70 2.38
N GLN A 60 -9.85 -0.15 3.38
CA GLN A 60 -10.93 -0.68 4.23
C GLN A 60 -11.56 0.42 5.10
N HIS A 61 -10.77 1.39 5.55
CA HIS A 61 -11.21 2.38 6.55
C HIS A 61 -11.08 3.82 6.06
N TYR A 62 -10.17 4.10 5.14
CA TYR A 62 -9.79 5.44 4.74
C TYR A 62 -9.97 5.69 3.25
N MET A 63 -10.15 6.94 2.87
CA MET A 63 -10.04 7.40 1.50
C MET A 63 -9.49 8.82 1.40
N TRP A 64 -8.71 9.08 0.36
CA TRP A 64 -8.33 10.42 -0.06
C TRP A 64 -8.07 10.46 -1.57
N PRO A 65 -8.08 11.65 -2.20
CA PRO A 65 -7.76 11.78 -3.61
C PRO A 65 -6.36 11.24 -3.91
N LYS A 66 -6.21 10.42 -4.96
CA LYS A 66 -4.94 9.81 -5.40
C LYS A 66 -4.28 8.85 -4.38
N MET A 67 -5.05 8.33 -3.43
CA MET A 67 -4.59 7.34 -2.44
C MET A 67 -3.81 6.17 -3.01
N LYS A 68 -4.24 5.62 -4.15
CA LYS A 68 -3.54 4.50 -4.79
C LYS A 68 -2.14 4.91 -5.26
N ASP A 69 -2.01 6.09 -5.85
CA ASP A 69 -0.73 6.60 -6.36
C ASP A 69 0.22 6.90 -5.20
N ASP A 70 -0.28 7.57 -4.15
CA ASP A 70 0.49 7.85 -2.93
C ASP A 70 1.05 6.55 -2.31
N VAL A 71 0.22 5.50 -2.20
CA VAL A 71 0.65 4.19 -1.67
C VAL A 71 1.68 3.51 -2.59
N ILE A 72 1.48 3.58 -3.91
CA ILE A 72 2.42 3.01 -4.88
C ILE A 72 3.79 3.67 -4.74
N ASP A 73 3.81 5.01 -4.68
CA ASP A 73 5.03 5.79 -4.57
C ASP A 73 5.75 5.54 -3.24
N TYR A 74 5.00 5.48 -2.13
CA TYR A 74 5.53 5.18 -0.81
C TYR A 74 6.18 3.80 -0.75
N VAL A 75 5.50 2.75 -1.21
CA VAL A 75 6.04 1.40 -1.19
C VAL A 75 7.20 1.24 -2.18
N ARG A 76 7.20 1.99 -3.30
CA ARG A 76 8.29 1.96 -4.27
C ARG A 76 9.60 2.47 -3.67
N THR A 77 9.55 3.41 -2.72
CA THR A 77 10.76 3.94 -2.07
C THR A 77 11.22 3.13 -0.85
N CYS A 78 10.49 2.07 -0.46
CA CYS A 78 10.87 1.21 0.68
C CYS A 78 12.17 0.41 0.42
N PRO A 79 13.26 0.66 1.17
CA PRO A 79 14.53 -0.04 0.97
C PRO A 79 14.43 -1.56 1.18
N THR A 80 13.67 -1.99 2.19
CA THR A 80 13.46 -3.41 2.50
C THR A 80 12.81 -4.15 1.33
N CYS A 81 11.75 -3.58 0.75
CA CYS A 81 11.09 -4.16 -0.42
C CYS A 81 12.02 -4.24 -1.64
N GLN A 82 12.82 -3.19 -1.88
CA GLN A 82 13.74 -3.18 -3.03
C GLN A 82 14.85 -4.23 -2.88
N LEU A 83 15.41 -4.40 -1.68
CA LEU A 83 16.43 -5.41 -1.41
C LEU A 83 15.88 -6.84 -1.63
N VAL A 84 14.70 -7.14 -1.08
CA VAL A 84 14.05 -8.46 -1.25
C VAL A 84 13.73 -8.73 -2.73
N LYS A 85 13.25 -7.71 -3.45
CA LYS A 85 12.96 -7.83 -4.88
C LYS A 85 14.24 -8.09 -5.68
N ALA A 86 15.32 -7.35 -5.43
CA ALA A 86 16.60 -7.55 -6.09
C ALA A 86 17.18 -8.95 -5.83
N GLN A 87 17.06 -9.47 -4.60
CA GLN A 87 17.46 -10.85 -4.28
C GLN A 87 16.67 -11.90 -5.07
N ARG A 88 15.35 -11.70 -5.24
CA ARG A 88 14.49 -12.60 -6.04
C ARG A 88 14.79 -12.57 -7.55
N VAL A 89 15.41 -11.52 -8.05
CA VAL A 89 15.74 -11.33 -9.48
C VAL A 89 17.12 -11.90 -9.85
N LYS A 90 17.91 -12.39 -8.88
CA LYS A 90 19.19 -13.06 -9.17
C LYS A 90 18.96 -14.22 -10.17
N PRO A 91 19.89 -14.41 -11.12
CA PRO A 91 19.61 -15.09 -12.37
C PRO A 91 19.14 -16.51 -12.14
N ALA A 92 18.26 -16.98 -13.02
CA ALA A 92 18.13 -18.40 -13.31
C ALA A 92 19.54 -18.90 -13.67
N GLY A 93 20.31 -19.32 -12.68
CA GLY A 93 21.58 -19.98 -12.91
C GLY A 93 21.29 -21.10 -13.88
N LEU A 94 22.11 -21.22 -14.93
CA LEU A 94 22.10 -22.38 -15.79
C LEU A 94 22.00 -23.60 -14.87
N LEU A 95 20.82 -24.20 -14.83
CA LEU A 95 20.65 -25.56 -14.34
C LEU A 95 21.52 -26.36 -15.31
N HIS A 96 22.79 -26.56 -14.98
CA HIS A 96 23.63 -27.47 -15.72
C HIS A 96 22.91 -28.83 -15.61
N PRO A 97 22.34 -29.37 -16.69
CA PRO A 97 21.84 -30.73 -16.63
C PRO A 97 23.04 -31.60 -16.27
N MET A 98 22.93 -32.38 -15.19
CA MET A 98 23.93 -33.39 -14.90
C MET A 98 24.04 -34.30 -16.13
N PRO A 99 25.25 -34.59 -16.63
CA PRO A 99 25.40 -35.44 -17.80
C PRO A 99 24.72 -36.79 -17.51
N THR A 100 23.76 -37.15 -18.35
CA THR A 100 23.06 -38.44 -18.25
C THR A 100 24.09 -39.56 -18.35
N PRO A 101 24.21 -40.47 -17.36
CA PRO A 101 25.15 -41.56 -17.46
C PRO A 101 24.77 -42.46 -18.64
N SER A 102 25.73 -42.76 -19.49
CA SER A 102 25.53 -43.43 -20.79
C SER A 102 25.33 -44.95 -20.71
N ARG A 103 25.23 -45.54 -19.51
CA ARG A 103 25.09 -47.00 -19.35
C ARG A 103 24.19 -47.38 -18.17
N PRO A 104 23.21 -48.29 -18.35
CA PRO A 104 22.50 -48.93 -17.25
C PRO A 104 23.39 -50.00 -16.57
N TRP A 105 23.08 -50.28 -15.31
CA TRP A 105 23.67 -51.34 -14.48
C TRP A 105 23.40 -52.73 -15.05
#